data_AF-A0A7C3K4V5-F1
#
_entry.id   AF-A0A7C3K4V5-F1
#
_cell.length_a   1.000
_cell.length_b   1.000
_cell.length_c   1.000
_cell.angle_alpha   90.00
_cell.angle_beta   90.00
_cell.angle_gamma   90.00
#
_symmetry.space_group_name_H-M   'P 1'
#
loop_
_entity.id
_entity.type
_entity.pdbx_description
1 polymer ?
#
loop_
_entity_poly.entity_id
_entity_poly.type
_entity_poly.pdbx_seq_one_letter_code
_entity_poly.pdbx_strand_id
1 'polypeptide(L)'
;MTKKSSRSIDFKKVFPWLLIVVGTIGMFAALVLSIEKIELLKDPNYSASCNINPIFSCNNIIKTPQAAVLGFPNPFIGLAAYAMVLTTGVGILAGAKFKRWYWQIFQLGPLAGVLFVHWLIYQSLYSIGALCLYCMVVWTITLPAFVYTTLWNLREGNIVPPKSLAGLARFFDKHHFDILVVWYLLIIFAILNRFWYFFGG
;
A
#
# COMPACT_ATOMS: atom_id res chain seq x y z
N MET A 1 -19.37 36.28 16.37
CA MET A 1 -19.64 35.11 15.49
C MET A 1 -18.55 35.01 14.43
N THR A 2 -17.44 34.33 14.74
CA THR A 2 -16.33 34.09 13.80
C THR A 2 -16.60 32.80 13.03
N LYS A 3 -17.03 32.94 11.78
CA LYS A 3 -17.26 31.81 10.85
C LYS A 3 -15.90 31.19 10.55
N LYS A 4 -15.55 30.11 11.25
CA LYS A 4 -14.33 29.32 11.02
C LYS A 4 -14.44 28.74 9.61
N SER A 5 -13.80 29.41 8.64
CA SER A 5 -13.67 28.91 7.27
C SER A 5 -12.85 27.62 7.33
N SER A 6 -13.54 26.47 7.39
CA SER A 6 -12.89 25.19 7.13
C SER A 6 -12.46 25.24 5.67
N ARG A 7 -11.17 25.48 5.41
CA ARG A 7 -10.57 25.26 4.10
C ARG A 7 -10.87 23.82 3.71
N SER A 8 -11.89 23.60 2.88
CA SER A 8 -12.12 22.30 2.26
C SER A 8 -10.92 22.05 1.35
N ILE A 9 -10.08 21.10 1.76
CA ILE A 9 -8.90 20.71 1.01
C ILE A 9 -9.35 20.23 -0.39
N ASP A 10 -8.83 20.85 -1.45
CA ASP A 10 -9.16 20.48 -2.83
C ASP A 10 -8.50 19.15 -3.18
N PHE A 11 -9.32 18.12 -3.38
CA PHE A 11 -8.89 16.76 -3.71
C PHE A 11 -7.97 16.73 -4.94
N LYS A 12 -8.22 17.57 -5.95
CA LYS A 12 -7.40 17.59 -7.17
C LYS A 12 -5.98 18.09 -6.90
N LYS A 13 -5.82 18.96 -5.90
CA LYS A 13 -4.52 19.48 -5.48
C LYS A 13 -3.80 18.48 -4.57
N VAL A 14 -4.53 17.70 -3.77
CA VAL A 14 -3.93 16.76 -2.81
C VAL A 14 -3.59 15.41 -3.40
N PHE A 15 -4.37 14.92 -4.37
CA PHE A 15 -4.16 13.61 -4.97
C PHE A 15 -2.74 13.41 -5.55
N PRO A 16 -2.15 14.36 -6.30
CA PRO A 16 -0.78 14.22 -6.80
C PRO A 16 0.26 14.10 -5.68
N TRP A 17 0.12 14.89 -4.61
CA TRP A 17 0.99 14.80 -3.43
C TRP A 17 0.84 13.47 -2.71
N LEU A 18 -0.38 12.93 -2.62
CA LEU A 18 -0.61 11.60 -2.06
C LEU A 18 0.12 10.53 -2.88
N LEU A 19 0.04 10.57 -4.22
CA LEU A 19 0.78 9.64 -5.08
C LEU A 19 2.29 9.78 -4.90
N ILE A 20 2.81 11.01 -4.80
CA ILE A 20 4.24 11.24 -4.55
C ILE A 20 4.66 10.63 -3.21
N VAL A 21 3.94 10.92 -2.13
CA VAL A 21 4.27 10.39 -0.80
C VAL A 21 4.21 8.86 -0.79
N VAL A 22 3.15 8.26 -1.32
CA VAL A 22 3.03 6.80 -1.41
C VAL A 22 4.13 6.20 -2.29
N GLY A 23 4.36 6.77 -3.47
CA GLY A 23 5.38 6.31 -4.40
C GLY A 23 6.78 6.38 -3.80
N THR A 24 7.14 7.50 -3.15
CA THR A 24 8.45 7.67 -2.50
C THR A 24 8.64 6.70 -1.34
N ILE A 25 7.67 6.60 -0.42
CA ILE A 25 7.77 5.71 0.75
C ILE A 25 7.82 4.24 0.30
N GLY A 26 6.97 3.85 -0.66
CA GLY A 26 6.92 2.48 -1.15
C GLY A 26 8.16 2.09 -1.94
N MET A 27 8.67 2.99 -2.77
CA MET A 27 9.92 2.76 -3.50
C MET A 27 11.10 2.66 -2.54
N PHE A 28 11.15 3.50 -1.50
CA PHE A 28 12.17 3.40 -0.46
C PHE A 28 12.11 2.07 0.30
N ALA A 29 10.93 1.68 0.79
CA ALA A 29 10.75 0.41 1.49
C ALA A 29 11.11 -0.79 0.59
N ALA A 30 10.72 -0.76 -0.68
CA ALA A 30 11.07 -1.78 -1.66
C ALA A 30 12.57 -1.82 -1.96
N LEU A 31 13.23 -0.67 -2.05
CA LEU A 31 14.67 -0.59 -2.25
C LEU A 31 15.43 -1.20 -1.08
N VAL A 32 15.05 -0.83 0.15
CA VAL A 32 15.65 -1.41 1.36
C VAL A 32 15.43 -2.92 1.37
N LEU A 33 14.21 -3.41 1.19
CA LEU A 33 13.92 -4.85 1.14
C LEU A 33 14.72 -5.59 0.05
N SER A 34 14.94 -4.98 -1.11
CA SER A 34 15.79 -5.54 -2.16
C SER A 34 17.24 -5.64 -1.71
N ILE A 35 17.79 -4.60 -1.06
CA ILE A 35 19.14 -4.61 -0.51
C ILE A 35 19.28 -5.69 0.57
N GLU A 36 18.34 -5.76 1.50
CA GLU A 36 18.32 -6.77 2.57
C GLU A 36 18.28 -8.19 1.98
N LYS A 37 17.50 -8.42 0.91
CA LYS A 37 17.48 -9.71 0.21
C LYS A 37 18.84 -10.03 -0.42
N ILE A 38 19.49 -9.05 -1.05
CA ILE A 38 20.79 -9.23 -1.70
C ILE A 38 21.87 -9.57 -0.67
N GLU A 39 21.93 -8.84 0.44
CA GLU A 39 22.91 -9.12 1.50
C GLU A 39 22.70 -10.50 2.12
N LEU A 40 21.45 -10.91 2.32
CA LEU A 40 21.12 -12.25 2.80
C LEU A 40 21.48 -13.37 1.82
N LEU A 41 21.49 -13.09 0.51
CA LEU A 41 21.95 -14.03 -0.51
C LEU A 41 23.48 -14.13 -0.56
N LYS A 42 24.21 -13.07 -0.18
CA LYS A 42 25.67 -13.06 -0.08
C LYS A 42 26.14 -13.76 1.19
N ASP A 43 25.48 -13.48 2.32
CA ASP A 43 25.76 -14.08 3.62
C ASP A 43 24.45 -14.56 4.28
N PRO A 44 24.23 -15.88 4.37
CA PRO A 44 23.04 -16.45 5.04
C PRO A 44 22.89 -16.07 6.52
N ASN A 45 23.98 -15.65 7.17
CA ASN A 45 24.04 -15.23 8.58
C ASN A 45 23.80 -13.72 8.77
N TYR A 46 23.64 -12.97 7.68
CA TYR A 46 23.34 -11.54 7.75
C TYR A 46 22.02 -11.26 8.49
N SER A 47 22.06 -10.31 9.42
CA SER A 47 20.88 -9.87 10.18
C SER A 47 20.35 -8.56 9.58
N ALA A 48 19.17 -8.63 8.97
CA ALA A 48 18.53 -7.47 8.35
C ALA A 48 18.20 -6.36 9.37
N SER A 49 18.08 -5.12 8.89
CA SER A 49 17.88 -3.94 9.75
C SER A 49 16.59 -3.97 10.59
N CYS A 50 15.54 -4.65 10.12
CA CYS A 50 14.30 -4.85 10.89
C CYS A 50 14.16 -6.28 11.45
N ASN A 51 15.26 -6.95 11.75
CA ASN A 51 15.31 -8.17 12.54
C ASN A 51 15.52 -7.85 14.04
N ILE A 52 14.46 -7.40 14.70
CA ILE A 52 14.53 -6.83 16.07
C ILE A 52 14.18 -7.88 17.13
N ASN A 53 13.13 -8.67 16.87
CA ASN A 53 12.67 -9.71 17.78
C ASN A 53 11.95 -10.83 16.98
N PRO A 54 11.56 -11.96 17.62
CA PRO A 54 10.98 -13.10 16.92
C PRO A 54 9.73 -12.76 16.09
N ILE A 55 8.96 -11.76 16.51
CA ILE A 55 7.79 -11.29 15.78
C ILE A 55 8.22 -10.31 14.69
N PHE A 56 8.91 -9.22 15.03
CA PHE A 56 9.41 -8.26 14.06
C PHE A 56 10.74 -8.73 13.46
N SER A 57 10.64 -9.65 12.50
CA SER A 57 11.78 -10.28 11.83
C SER A 57 11.64 -10.26 10.31
N CYS A 58 12.41 -9.37 9.67
CA CYS A 58 12.57 -9.36 8.21
C CYS A 58 13.10 -10.69 7.67
N ASN A 59 14.07 -11.28 8.38
CA ASN A 59 14.76 -12.49 7.95
C ASN A 59 13.80 -13.67 7.83
N ASN A 60 12.89 -13.81 8.81
CA ASN A 60 11.89 -14.88 8.82
C ASN A 60 10.90 -14.77 7.66
N ILE A 61 10.69 -13.56 7.11
CA ILE A 61 9.82 -13.35 5.94
C ILE A 61 10.59 -13.50 4.64
N ILE A 62 11.74 -12.84 4.51
CA ILE A 62 12.50 -12.75 3.24
C ILE A 62 13.05 -14.10 2.78
N LYS A 63 13.29 -15.05 3.70
CA LYS A 63 13.74 -16.42 3.38
C LYS A 63 12.63 -17.32 2.83
N THR A 64 11.38 -16.91 2.92
CA THR A 64 10.24 -17.76 2.55
C THR A 64 10.00 -17.79 1.04
N PRO A 65 9.43 -18.89 0.49
CA PRO A 65 8.99 -18.94 -0.91
C PRO A 65 7.97 -17.86 -1.26
N GLN A 66 7.14 -17.46 -0.29
CA GLN A 66 6.15 -16.39 -0.42
C GLN A 66 6.79 -15.04 -0.74
N ALA A 67 8.08 -14.84 -0.43
CA ALA A 67 8.82 -13.63 -0.76
C ALA A 67 9.27 -13.57 -2.24
N ALA A 68 9.02 -14.61 -3.04
CA ALA A 68 9.39 -14.68 -4.46
C ALA A 68 8.33 -15.37 -5.34
N VAL A 69 7.08 -14.87 -5.31
CA VAL A 69 5.91 -15.56 -5.92
C VAL A 69 6.03 -15.69 -7.44
N LEU A 70 6.63 -14.71 -8.11
CA LEU A 70 6.82 -14.72 -9.57
C LEU A 70 8.17 -15.30 -10.00
N GLY A 71 8.86 -16.04 -9.11
CA GLY A 71 10.20 -16.59 -9.36
C GLY A 71 11.35 -15.62 -9.10
N PHE A 72 11.05 -14.37 -8.72
CA PHE A 72 12.02 -13.37 -8.29
C PHE A 72 11.52 -12.64 -7.04
N PRO A 73 12.41 -12.00 -6.25
CA PRO A 73 12.01 -11.32 -5.02
C PRO A 73 10.92 -10.27 -5.24
N ASN A 74 9.83 -10.38 -4.48
CA ASN A 74 8.69 -9.45 -4.52
C ASN A 74 9.08 -7.96 -4.38
N PRO A 75 10.12 -7.56 -3.62
CA PRO A 75 10.54 -6.16 -3.55
C PRO A 75 10.84 -5.51 -4.92
N PHE A 76 11.26 -6.29 -5.92
CA PHE A 76 11.45 -5.76 -7.28
C PHE A 76 10.13 -5.35 -7.96
N ILE A 77 9.04 -6.07 -7.69
CA ILE A 77 7.69 -5.67 -8.13
C ILE A 77 7.34 -4.32 -7.50
N GLY A 78 7.62 -4.18 -6.21
CA GLY A 78 7.41 -2.93 -5.45
C GLY A 78 8.17 -1.75 -6.07
N LEU A 79 9.45 -1.92 -6.39
CA LEU A 79 10.26 -0.88 -7.03
C LEU A 79 9.63 -0.34 -8.31
N ALA A 80 9.21 -1.24 -9.21
CA ALA A 80 8.58 -0.84 -10.46
C ALA A 80 7.21 -0.18 -10.23
N ALA A 81 6.35 -0.77 -9.39
CA ALA A 81 5.01 -0.28 -9.12
C ALA A 81 5.02 1.10 -8.45
N TYR A 82 5.84 1.28 -7.42
CA TYR A 82 5.91 2.55 -6.69
C TYR A 82 6.64 3.65 -7.45
N ALA A 83 7.61 3.30 -8.31
CA ALA A 83 8.18 4.26 -9.25
C ALA A 83 7.13 4.78 -10.25
N MET A 84 6.25 3.91 -10.77
CA MET A 84 5.12 4.35 -11.58
C MET A 84 4.19 5.28 -10.80
N VAL A 85 3.82 4.93 -9.57
CA VAL A 85 2.96 5.78 -8.71
C VAL A 85 3.59 7.16 -8.48
N LEU A 86 4.87 7.20 -8.14
CA LEU A 86 5.63 8.44 -7.94
C LEU A 86 5.65 9.30 -9.21
N THR A 87 6.02 8.70 -10.34
CA THR A 87 6.12 9.41 -11.63
C THR A 87 4.76 9.92 -12.11
N THR A 88 3.66 9.20 -11.86
CA THR A 88 2.30 9.70 -12.12
C THR A 88 2.01 10.95 -11.29
N GLY A 89 2.30 10.93 -9.99
CA GLY A 89 2.08 12.08 -9.10
C GLY A 89 2.89 13.31 -9.53
N VAL A 90 4.18 13.14 -9.80
CA VAL A 90 5.05 14.21 -10.32
C VAL A 90 4.56 14.72 -11.67
N GLY A 91 4.15 13.82 -12.57
CA GLY A 91 3.63 14.15 -13.89
C GLY A 91 2.42 15.08 -13.81
N ILE A 92 1.47 14.82 -12.91
CA ILE A 92 0.30 15.70 -12.72
C ILE A 92 0.74 17.09 -12.23
N LEU A 93 1.68 17.17 -11.28
CA LEU A 93 2.21 18.46 -10.81
C LEU A 93 2.95 19.24 -11.91
N ALA A 94 3.62 18.52 -12.82
CA ALA A 94 4.25 19.10 -14.00
C ALA A 94 3.25 19.52 -15.10
N GLY A 95 1.95 19.31 -14.89
CA GLY A 95 0.89 19.68 -15.84
C GLY A 95 0.53 18.61 -16.86
N ALA A 96 1.02 17.37 -16.70
CA ALA A 96 0.68 16.27 -17.57
C ALA A 96 -0.82 15.94 -17.49
N LYS A 97 -1.43 15.68 -18.65
CA LYS A 97 -2.82 15.24 -18.76
C LYS A 97 -2.83 13.83 -19.33
N PHE A 98 -3.25 12.86 -18.52
CA PHE A 98 -3.33 11.47 -18.94
C PHE A 98 -4.70 11.15 -19.54
N LYS A 99 -4.72 10.27 -20.55
CA LYS A 99 -5.96 9.78 -21.16
C LYS A 99 -6.70 8.81 -20.21
N ARG A 100 -8.00 8.60 -20.42
CA ARG A 100 -8.83 7.69 -19.62
C ARG A 100 -8.27 6.27 -19.52
N TRP A 101 -7.73 5.72 -20.61
CA TRP A 101 -7.18 4.36 -20.62
C TRP A 101 -5.98 4.21 -19.68
N TYR A 102 -5.15 5.26 -19.55
CA TYR A 102 -4.01 5.25 -18.65
C TYR A 102 -4.49 5.07 -17.21
N TRP A 103 -5.53 5.82 -16.83
CA TRP A 103 -6.14 5.75 -15.51
C TRP A 103 -6.79 4.40 -15.20
N GLN A 104 -7.38 3.76 -16.22
CA GLN A 104 -7.95 2.41 -16.10
C GLN A 104 -6.85 1.36 -15.87
N ILE A 105 -5.75 1.42 -16.61
CA ILE A 105 -4.60 0.53 -16.41
C ILE A 105 -3.92 0.83 -15.07
N PHE A 106 -3.73 2.11 -14.74
CA PHE A 106 -3.12 2.55 -13.48
C PHE A 106 -3.90 2.02 -12.28
N GLN A 107 -5.23 1.98 -12.33
CA GLN A 107 -6.07 1.39 -11.28
C GLN A 107 -5.77 -0.08 -11.00
N LEU A 108 -5.37 -0.86 -12.02
CA LEU A 108 -5.06 -2.28 -11.87
C LEU A 108 -3.86 -2.48 -10.93
N GLY A 109 -2.91 -1.54 -10.91
CA GLY A 109 -1.73 -1.59 -10.04
C GLY A 109 -2.10 -1.61 -8.55
N PRO A 110 -2.71 -0.54 -8.00
CA PRO A 110 -3.16 -0.52 -6.60
C PRO A 110 -4.17 -1.62 -6.28
N LEU A 111 -5.05 -2.01 -7.21
CA LEU A 111 -5.97 -3.13 -7.00
C LEU A 111 -5.23 -4.45 -6.79
N ALA A 112 -4.31 -4.80 -7.70
CA ALA A 112 -3.47 -5.99 -7.57
C ALA A 112 -2.59 -5.90 -6.32
N GLY A 113 -2.06 -4.71 -6.02
CA GLY A 113 -1.28 -4.45 -4.81
C GLY A 113 -2.06 -4.72 -3.53
N VAL A 114 -3.31 -4.25 -3.43
CA VAL A 114 -4.19 -4.54 -2.28
C VAL A 114 -4.40 -6.04 -2.13
N LEU A 115 -4.77 -6.74 -3.19
CA LEU A 115 -4.99 -8.19 -3.14
C LEU A 115 -3.72 -8.94 -2.70
N PHE A 116 -2.58 -8.56 -3.27
CA PHE A 116 -1.30 -9.16 -2.95
C PHE A 116 -0.86 -8.89 -1.50
N VAL A 117 -1.04 -7.67 -1.02
CA VAL A 117 -0.77 -7.27 0.37
C VAL A 117 -1.64 -8.07 1.34
N HIS A 118 -2.93 -8.27 1.07
CA HIS A 118 -3.80 -9.05 1.95
C HIS A 118 -3.38 -10.51 2.02
N TRP A 119 -2.99 -11.07 0.88
CA TRP A 119 -2.42 -12.41 0.85
C TRP A 119 -1.11 -12.48 1.67
N LEU A 120 -0.22 -11.50 1.54
CA LEU A 120 1.01 -11.44 2.33
C LEU A 120 0.75 -11.24 3.83
N ILE A 121 -0.25 -10.45 4.21
CA ILE A 121 -0.69 -10.30 5.61
C ILE A 121 -1.12 -11.67 6.14
N TYR A 122 -1.97 -12.38 5.41
CA TYR A 122 -2.41 -13.72 5.81
C TYR A 122 -1.23 -14.68 5.97
N GLN A 123 -0.29 -14.71 5.02
CA GLN A 123 0.92 -15.54 5.12
C GLN A 123 1.76 -15.15 6.33
N SER A 124 1.97 -13.85 6.57
CA SER A 124 2.76 -13.34 7.70
C SER A 124 2.16 -13.76 9.05
N LEU A 125 0.85 -13.60 9.21
CA LEU A 125 0.15 -13.89 10.48
C LEU A 125 -0.03 -15.38 10.73
N TYR A 126 -0.49 -16.13 9.73
CA TYR A 126 -1.03 -17.49 9.94
C TYR A 126 -0.12 -18.60 9.44
N SER A 127 0.86 -18.30 8.57
CA SER A 127 1.79 -19.28 8.02
C SER A 127 3.20 -19.12 8.59
N ILE A 128 3.72 -17.89 8.59
CA ILE A 128 5.10 -17.57 9.01
C ILE A 128 5.17 -17.29 10.51
N GLY A 129 4.19 -16.57 11.05
CA GLY A 129 4.19 -16.14 12.45
C GLY A 129 5.18 -15.01 12.74
N ALA A 130 5.49 -14.18 11.74
CA ALA A 130 6.37 -13.02 11.86
C ALA A 130 5.85 -11.84 11.04
N LEU A 131 6.27 -10.63 11.41
CA LEU A 131 5.98 -9.34 10.80
C LEU A 131 7.27 -8.67 10.35
N CYS A 132 7.21 -7.93 9.25
CA CYS A 132 8.31 -7.11 8.77
C CYS A 132 7.85 -5.66 8.73
N LEU A 133 8.64 -4.76 9.34
CA LEU A 133 8.29 -3.34 9.43
C LEU A 133 8.19 -2.69 8.04
N TYR A 134 9.09 -3.02 7.12
CA TYR A 134 9.01 -2.51 5.74
C TYR A 134 7.79 -3.04 4.99
N CYS A 135 7.43 -4.32 5.19
CA CYS A 135 6.20 -4.88 4.65
C CYS A 135 4.96 -4.16 5.21
N MET A 136 4.91 -3.91 6.52
CA MET A 136 3.81 -3.17 7.15
C MET A 136 3.68 -1.73 6.62
N VAL A 137 4.81 -1.05 6.35
CA VAL A 137 4.80 0.25 5.67
C VAL A 137 4.17 0.13 4.28
N VAL A 138 4.58 -0.86 3.50
CA VAL A 138 4.00 -1.16 2.18
C VAL A 138 2.50 -1.45 2.28
N TRP A 139 2.06 -2.23 3.27
CA TRP A 139 0.63 -2.49 3.52
C TRP A 139 -0.12 -1.19 3.77
N THR A 140 0.47 -0.33 4.60
CA THR A 140 -0.14 0.94 5.02
C THR A 140 -0.34 1.88 3.85
N ILE A 141 0.65 2.04 2.98
CA ILE A 141 0.55 3.01 1.87
C ILE A 141 -0.23 2.47 0.66
N THR A 142 -0.34 1.15 0.49
CA THR A 142 -1.05 0.54 -0.65
C THR A 142 -2.55 0.80 -0.57
N LEU A 143 -3.13 0.72 0.63
CA LEU A 143 -4.57 0.95 0.87
C LEU A 143 -5.04 2.34 0.43
N PRO A 144 -4.44 3.46 0.89
CA PRO A 144 -4.83 4.79 0.45
C PRO A 144 -4.54 4.99 -1.04
N ALA A 145 -3.45 4.46 -1.60
CA ALA A 145 -3.24 4.51 -3.05
C ALA A 145 -4.40 3.90 -3.81
N PHE A 146 -4.91 2.73 -3.39
CA PHE A 146 -6.08 2.12 -4.01
C PHE A 146 -7.35 2.97 -3.83
N VAL A 147 -7.68 3.36 -2.60
CA VAL A 147 -8.91 4.11 -2.30
C VAL A 147 -8.93 5.43 -3.07
N TYR A 148 -7.87 6.23 -2.99
CA TYR A 148 -7.86 7.55 -3.60
C TYR A 148 -7.67 7.51 -5.12
N THR A 149 -6.99 6.51 -5.68
CA THR A 149 -6.97 6.31 -7.15
C THR A 149 -8.36 5.91 -7.66
N THR A 150 -9.07 5.07 -6.91
CA THR A 150 -10.46 4.69 -7.24
C THR A 150 -11.37 5.92 -7.22
N LEU A 151 -11.25 6.77 -6.19
CA LEU A 151 -12.00 8.03 -6.12
C LEU A 151 -11.67 8.97 -7.26
N TRP A 152 -10.39 9.14 -7.59
CA TRP A 152 -9.97 9.93 -8.74
C TRP A 152 -10.63 9.44 -10.04
N ASN A 153 -10.65 8.13 -10.24
CA ASN A 153 -11.25 7.52 -11.42
C ASN A 153 -12.76 7.69 -11.50
N LEU A 154 -13.45 7.61 -10.37
CA LEU A 154 -14.90 7.83 -10.30
C LEU A 154 -15.24 9.32 -10.51
N ARG A 155 -14.50 10.24 -9.86
CA ARG A 155 -14.75 11.70 -9.92
C ARG A 155 -14.44 12.30 -11.29
N GLU A 156 -13.35 11.88 -11.92
CA GLU A 156 -12.98 12.37 -13.27
C GLU A 156 -13.69 11.60 -14.40
N GLY A 157 -14.52 10.61 -14.08
CA GLY A 157 -15.23 9.81 -15.08
C GLY A 157 -14.30 8.96 -15.96
N ASN A 158 -13.14 8.54 -15.41
CA ASN A 158 -12.25 7.57 -16.05
C ASN A 158 -12.84 6.15 -15.96
N ILE A 159 -13.59 5.87 -14.90
CA ILE A 159 -14.35 4.64 -14.68
C ILE A 159 -15.80 5.02 -14.40
N VAL A 160 -16.72 4.53 -15.23
CA VAL A 160 -18.15 4.76 -15.06
C VAL A 160 -18.76 3.51 -14.44
N PRO A 161 -19.22 3.55 -13.17
CA PRO A 161 -19.83 2.39 -12.55
C PRO A 161 -21.19 2.09 -13.22
N PRO A 162 -21.56 0.81 -13.37
CA PRO A 162 -22.91 0.46 -13.80
C PRO A 162 -23.95 0.99 -12.81
N LYS A 163 -25.19 1.21 -13.29
CA LYS A 163 -26.28 1.79 -12.47
C LYS A 163 -26.51 1.04 -11.16
N SER A 164 -26.33 -0.28 -11.16
CA SER A 164 -26.43 -1.14 -9.96
C SER A 164 -25.41 -0.79 -8.87
N LEU A 165 -24.22 -0.29 -9.24
CA LEU A 165 -23.14 0.06 -8.33
C LEU A 165 -23.08 1.57 -8.02
N ALA A 166 -24.00 2.37 -8.54
CA ALA A 166 -24.03 3.82 -8.31
C ALA A 166 -24.26 4.17 -6.82
N GLY A 167 -24.96 3.32 -6.07
CA GLY A 167 -25.08 3.46 -4.61
C GLY A 167 -23.74 3.25 -3.91
N LEU A 168 -23.02 2.20 -4.27
CA LEU A 168 -21.70 1.87 -3.71
C LEU A 168 -20.65 2.93 -4.05
N ALA A 169 -20.64 3.43 -5.29
CA ALA A 169 -19.72 4.50 -5.70
C ALA A 169 -19.94 5.79 -4.88
N ARG A 170 -21.20 6.16 -4.63
CA ARG A 170 -21.55 7.31 -3.76
C ARG A 170 -21.16 7.07 -2.30
N PHE A 171 -21.38 5.86 -1.80
CA PHE A 171 -20.94 5.48 -0.45
C PHE A 171 -19.41 5.61 -0.31
N PHE A 172 -18.66 5.06 -1.27
CA PHE A 172 -17.20 5.14 -1.29
C PHE A 172 -16.71 6.59 -1.35
N ASP A 173 -17.35 7.44 -2.17
CA ASP A 173 -17.02 8.86 -2.26
C ASP A 173 -17.21 9.61 -0.94
N LYS A 174 -18.30 9.31 -0.21
CA LYS A 174 -18.62 9.96 1.06
C LYS A 174 -17.81 9.42 2.25
N HIS A 175 -17.58 8.11 2.29
CA HIS A 175 -17.05 7.39 3.46
C HIS A 175 -15.61 6.90 3.26
N HIS A 176 -14.87 7.42 2.27
CA HIS A 176 -13.51 6.97 1.97
C HIS A 176 -12.55 6.97 3.17
N PHE A 177 -12.64 7.98 4.05
CA PHE A 177 -11.84 8.03 5.27
C PHE A 177 -12.27 6.96 6.27
N ASP A 178 -13.57 6.81 6.52
CA ASP A 178 -14.12 5.78 7.41
C ASP A 178 -13.74 4.37 6.94
N ILE A 179 -13.77 4.13 5.63
CA ILE A 179 -13.36 2.87 5.01
C ILE A 179 -11.88 2.59 5.34
N LEU A 180 -10.98 3.57 5.15
CA LEU A 180 -9.57 3.39 5.49
C LEU A 180 -9.36 3.13 6.98
N VAL A 181 -10.05 3.87 7.85
CA VAL A 181 -9.97 3.69 9.31
C VAL A 181 -10.41 2.28 9.71
N VAL A 182 -11.58 1.85 9.26
CA VAL A 182 -12.09 0.50 9.54
C VAL A 182 -11.13 -0.55 9.00
N TRP A 183 -10.57 -0.35 7.81
CA TRP A 183 -9.62 -1.28 7.22
C TRP A 183 -8.35 -1.44 8.06
N TYR A 184 -7.76 -0.34 8.51
CA TYR A 184 -6.61 -0.37 9.41
C TYR A 184 -6.94 -1.01 10.75
N LEU A 185 -8.10 -0.70 11.34
CA LEU A 185 -8.54 -1.30 12.59
C LEU A 185 -8.69 -2.82 12.47
N LEU A 186 -9.21 -3.32 11.35
CA LEU A 186 -9.31 -4.76 11.11
C LEU A 186 -7.93 -5.42 10.99
N ILE A 187 -6.97 -4.79 10.30
CA ILE A 187 -5.60 -5.30 10.18
C ILE A 187 -4.90 -5.29 11.54
N ILE A 188 -5.01 -4.19 12.30
CA ILE A 188 -4.44 -4.06 13.64
C ILE A 188 -5.07 -5.09 14.58
N PHE A 189 -6.39 -5.25 14.54
CA PHE A 189 -7.10 -6.26 15.32
C PHE A 189 -6.61 -7.67 15.00
N ALA A 190 -6.44 -8.00 13.72
CA ALA A 190 -5.90 -9.30 13.31
C ALA A 190 -4.46 -9.53 13.82
N ILE A 191 -3.61 -8.51 13.76
CA ILE A 191 -2.24 -8.55 14.32
C ILE A 191 -2.29 -8.78 15.83
N LEU A 192 -3.06 -7.98 16.57
CA LEU A 192 -3.16 -8.06 18.02
C LEU A 192 -3.77 -9.39 18.48
N ASN A 193 -4.79 -9.89 17.79
CA ASN A 193 -5.40 -11.18 18.08
C ASN A 193 -4.39 -12.32 17.90
N ARG A 194 -3.61 -12.28 16.81
CA ARG A 194 -2.61 -13.31 16.52
C ARG A 194 -1.43 -13.30 17.49
N PHE A 195 -0.95 -12.12 17.86
CA PHE A 195 0.24 -11.94 18.71
C PHE A 195 -0.10 -11.54 20.15
N TRP A 196 -1.33 -11.81 20.61
CA TRP A 196 -1.81 -11.41 21.95
C TRP A 196 -0.86 -11.87 23.06
N TYR A 197 -0.33 -13.09 22.98
CA TYR A 197 0.60 -13.65 23.97
C TYR A 197 1.90 -12.85 24.13
N PHE A 198 2.30 -12.08 23.12
CA PHE A 198 3.51 -11.25 23.18
C PHE A 198 3.24 -9.83 23.68
N PHE A 199 2.05 -9.28 23.44
CA PHE A 199 1.70 -7.91 23.83
C PHE A 199 0.91 -7.82 25.15
N GLY A 200 0.19 -8.88 25.52
CA GLY A 200 -0.63 -8.96 26.73
C GLY A 200 0.06 -9.61 27.92
N GLY A 201 1.36 -9.91 27.80
CA GLY A 201 2.19 -10.54 28.83
C GLY A 201 3.30 -9.61 29.33
#